data_AF-A0A852PQN8-F1
#
_entry.id   AF-A0A852PQN8-F1
#
_cell.length_a   1.000
_cell.length_b   1.000
_cell.length_c   1.000
_cell.angle_alpha   90.00
_cell.angle_beta   90.00
_cell.angle_gamma   90.00
#
_symmetry.space_group_name_H-M   'P 1'
#
loop_
_entity.id
_entity.type
_entity.pdbx_description
1 polymer ?
#
loop_
_entity_poly.entity_id
_entity_poly.type
_entity_poly.pdbx_seq_one_letter_code
_entity_poly.pdbx_strand_id
1 'polypeptide(L)'
;SYRGPSGEVGCYVAPRPLTRDSNYFEVSIVDSGVRGTIAVGLVPHCHSLEHPPGWGPGSVAYHADDGKLYSGRAKGRQFGSKCSSGDRIGCGVERGSFGAPPAQVFFTKNGQRVGGLGVPLSPPGLFPAVGLHSLGEEVRLHLPPPGPPGPPEDEGGAMLVDSLEEEWGRLHDVRLCGSV
;
A
#
# COMPACT_ATOMS: atom_id res chain seq x y z
N SER A 1 5.22 -16.11 9.22
CA SER A 1 5.68 -15.08 10.16
C SER A 1 7.10 -14.71 9.77
N TYR A 2 7.40 -13.42 9.66
CA TYR A 2 8.76 -12.95 9.38
C TYR A 2 9.45 -12.67 10.72
N ARG A 3 10.68 -13.14 10.91
CA ARG A 3 11.54 -12.85 12.07
C ARG A 3 12.83 -12.23 11.54
N GLY A 4 13.01 -10.92 11.75
CA GLY A 4 14.24 -10.23 11.34
C GLY A 4 15.43 -10.58 12.25
N PRO A 5 16.67 -10.63 11.73
CA PRO A 5 17.87 -10.80 12.54
C PRO A 5 18.09 -9.60 13.46
N SER A 6 18.69 -9.85 14.62
CA SER A 6 18.88 -8.87 15.69
C SER A 6 19.75 -7.69 15.26
N GLY A 7 19.13 -6.53 15.05
CA GLY A 7 19.80 -5.24 14.84
C GLY A 7 19.55 -4.59 13.48
N GLU A 8 19.02 -5.32 12.51
CA GLU A 8 18.68 -4.80 11.18
C GLU A 8 17.18 -4.50 11.06
N VAL A 9 16.85 -3.45 10.31
CA VAL A 9 15.47 -3.08 10.01
C VAL A 9 14.89 -4.12 9.06
N GLY A 10 13.85 -4.83 9.48
CA GLY A 10 13.05 -5.64 8.57
C GLY A 10 11.96 -4.78 7.94
N CYS A 11 12.10 -4.40 6.67
CA CYS A 11 11.05 -3.69 5.94
C CYS A 11 10.42 -4.62 4.90
N TYR A 12 9.12 -4.86 5.03
CA TYR A 12 8.31 -5.50 4.00
C TYR A 12 7.57 -4.42 3.21
N VAL A 13 7.62 -4.52 1.88
CA VAL A 13 6.81 -3.72 0.97
C VAL A 13 5.97 -4.68 0.12
N ALA A 14 4.66 -4.44 0.05
CA ALA A 14 3.77 -5.26 -0.75
C ALA A 14 4.09 -5.10 -2.25
N PRO A 15 3.84 -6.14 -3.08
CA PRO A 15 4.24 -6.14 -4.49
C PRO A 15 3.40 -5.23 -5.40
N ARG A 16 2.29 -4.69 -4.91
CA ARG A 16 1.36 -3.85 -5.68
C ARG A 16 0.98 -2.60 -4.88
N PRO A 17 0.81 -1.44 -5.55
CA PRO A 17 0.32 -0.25 -4.88
C PRO A 17 -1.14 -0.43 -4.49
N LEU A 18 -1.61 0.40 -3.55
CA LEU A 18 -3.04 0.55 -3.34
C LEU A 18 -3.68 1.13 -4.60
N THR A 19 -4.91 0.71 -4.87
CA THR A 19 -5.74 1.20 -5.98
C THR A 19 -7.08 1.68 -5.44
N ARG A 20 -7.91 2.30 -6.29
CA ARG A 20 -9.26 2.73 -5.91
C ARG A 20 -10.12 1.59 -5.36
N ASP A 21 -9.99 0.39 -5.93
CA ASP A 21 -10.78 -0.79 -5.54
C ASP A 21 -10.18 -1.53 -4.35
N SER A 22 -8.89 -1.32 -4.12
CA SER A 22 -8.06 -2.00 -3.15
C SER A 22 -7.26 -0.95 -2.36
N ASN A 23 -7.99 -0.14 -1.60
CA ASN A 23 -7.49 1.13 -1.06
C ASN A 23 -7.14 1.12 0.43
N TYR A 24 -7.15 -0.05 1.08
CA TYR A 24 -6.97 -0.20 2.51
C TYR A 24 -6.37 -1.56 2.85
N PHE A 25 -5.49 -1.62 3.85
CA PHE A 25 -4.94 -2.85 4.41
C PHE A 25 -4.79 -2.73 5.92
N GLU A 26 -4.66 -3.88 6.59
CA GLU A 26 -4.47 -3.92 8.04
C GLU A 26 -3.30 -4.80 8.46
N VAL A 27 -2.77 -4.50 9.64
CA VAL A 27 -1.67 -5.22 10.27
C VAL A 27 -2.06 -5.50 11.71
N SER A 28 -2.14 -6.78 12.08
CA SER A 28 -2.28 -7.17 13.48
C SER A 28 -0.90 -7.32 14.11
N ILE A 29 -0.70 -6.69 15.26
CA ILE A 29 0.51 -6.89 16.08
C ILE A 29 0.33 -8.18 16.86
N VAL A 30 1.06 -9.21 16.46
CA VAL A 30 1.04 -10.52 17.14
C VAL A 30 1.91 -10.45 18.38
N ASP A 31 3.13 -9.93 18.22
CA ASP A 31 4.07 -9.67 19.30
C ASP A 31 4.76 -8.33 19.06
N SER A 32 4.80 -7.48 20.08
CA SER A 32 5.49 -6.19 20.05
C SER A 32 7.00 -6.35 20.22
N GLY A 33 7.48 -7.52 20.60
CA GLY A 33 8.89 -7.74 20.91
C GLY A 33 9.39 -6.82 22.03
N VAL A 34 10.67 -6.50 21.99
CA VAL A 34 11.33 -5.74 23.06
C VAL A 34 10.90 -4.26 23.10
N ARG A 35 10.70 -3.62 21.94
CA ARG A 35 10.45 -2.17 21.86
C ARG A 35 9.14 -1.78 21.19
N GLY A 36 8.49 -2.67 20.45
CA GLY A 36 7.26 -2.34 19.71
C GLY A 36 7.47 -1.33 18.59
N THR A 37 8.69 -1.19 18.09
CA THR A 37 9.12 -0.30 16.98
C THR A 37 8.63 -0.79 15.62
N ILE A 38 7.32 -1.01 15.55
CA ILE A 38 6.60 -1.46 14.37
C ILE A 38 6.03 -0.24 13.66
N ALA A 39 6.35 -0.08 12.38
CA ALA A 39 5.88 1.02 11.54
C ALA A 39 4.94 0.47 10.47
N VAL A 40 3.71 0.99 10.37
CA VAL A 40 2.72 0.60 9.36
C VAL A 40 2.38 1.79 8.49
N GLY A 41 2.47 1.66 7.17
CA GLY A 41 2.25 2.81 6.30
C GLY A 41 2.35 2.54 4.82
N LEU A 42 2.59 3.61 4.08
CA LEU A 42 2.71 3.63 2.64
C LEU A 42 4.06 4.20 2.21
N VAL A 43 4.65 3.62 1.18
CA VAL A 43 5.94 4.01 0.62
C VAL A 43 5.86 4.19 -0.90
N PRO A 44 6.70 5.02 -1.53
CA PRO A 44 6.87 5.01 -2.98
C PRO A 44 7.61 3.74 -3.44
N HIS A 45 7.56 3.45 -4.74
CA HIS A 45 8.21 2.27 -5.35
C HIS A 45 9.71 2.15 -5.03
N CYS A 46 10.44 3.27 -5.01
CA CYS A 46 11.89 3.31 -4.80
C CYS A 46 12.31 3.53 -3.34
N HIS A 47 11.47 3.16 -2.36
CA HIS A 47 11.80 3.33 -0.94
C HIS A 47 12.93 2.39 -0.50
N SER A 48 13.89 2.93 0.25
CA SER A 48 15.00 2.16 0.82
C SER A 48 14.50 1.23 1.94
N LEU A 49 14.82 -0.05 1.84
CA LEU A 49 14.45 -1.05 2.85
C LEU A 49 15.23 -0.91 4.16
N GLU A 50 16.29 -0.10 4.18
CA GLU A 50 17.09 0.20 5.37
C GLU A 50 16.39 1.21 6.30
N HIS A 51 15.34 1.89 5.80
CA HIS A 51 14.62 2.91 6.56
C HIS A 51 13.19 2.46 6.89
N PRO A 52 12.72 2.73 8.13
CA PRO A 52 11.32 2.52 8.47
C PRO A 52 10.39 3.30 7.53
N PRO A 53 9.20 2.76 7.22
CA PRO A 53 8.13 3.53 6.60
C PRO A 53 7.90 4.87 7.32
N GLY A 54 7.68 5.94 6.55
CA GLY A 54 7.50 7.31 7.01
C GLY A 54 8.77 8.14 7.12
N TRP A 55 9.97 7.53 7.02
CA TRP A 55 11.24 8.26 7.13
C TRP A 55 11.80 8.75 5.79
N GLY A 56 11.51 8.04 4.70
CA GLY A 56 11.95 8.41 3.34
C GLY A 56 10.96 9.37 2.65
N PRO A 57 11.41 10.24 1.73
CA PRO A 57 10.54 11.15 0.97
C PRO A 57 9.35 10.43 0.32
N GLY A 58 8.18 11.06 0.36
CA GLY A 58 6.95 10.46 -0.18
C GLY A 58 6.37 9.29 0.62
N SER A 59 7.05 8.83 1.68
CA SER A 59 6.54 7.79 2.58
C SER A 59 5.84 8.39 3.80
N VAL A 60 4.84 7.66 4.29
CA VAL A 60 4.04 7.99 5.47
C VAL A 60 3.83 6.74 6.32
N ALA A 61 3.88 6.86 7.65
CA ALA A 61 3.59 5.73 8.52
C ALA A 61 3.13 6.14 9.92
N TYR A 62 2.34 5.27 10.54
CA TYR A 62 1.99 5.30 11.95
C TYR A 62 2.88 4.31 12.70
N HIS A 63 3.60 4.80 13.71
CA HIS A 63 4.56 4.02 14.49
C HIS A 63 3.93 3.58 15.82
N ALA A 64 4.00 2.29 16.11
CA ALA A 64 3.31 1.66 17.23
C ALA A 64 3.93 2.02 18.59
N ASP A 65 5.25 2.16 18.67
CA ASP A 65 6.01 2.39 19.90
C ASP A 65 5.76 3.75 20.54
N ASP A 66 5.50 4.78 19.72
CA ASP A 66 5.33 6.16 20.18
C ASP A 66 3.99 6.80 19.81
N GLY A 67 3.20 6.13 18.96
CA GLY A 67 1.91 6.62 18.52
C GLY A 67 1.98 7.82 17.56
N LYS A 68 3.15 8.09 16.97
CA LYS A 68 3.35 9.25 16.09
C LYS A 68 3.15 8.88 14.62
N LEU A 69 2.86 9.94 13.86
CA LEU A 69 2.84 9.90 12.41
C LEU A 69 4.16 10.44 11.86
N TYR A 70 4.79 9.65 11.01
CA TYR A 70 6.00 9.98 10.27
C TYR A 70 5.66 10.22 8.80
N SER A 71 6.28 11.24 8.20
CA SER A 71 6.00 11.66 6.82
C SER A 71 7.24 12.28 6.19
N GLY A 72 7.98 11.50 5.40
CA GLY A 72 9.15 11.99 4.67
C GLY A 72 10.41 12.26 5.49
N ARG A 73 10.43 11.96 6.80
CA ARG A 73 11.58 12.26 7.68
C ARG A 73 11.52 11.53 9.01
N ALA A 74 12.68 11.35 9.65
CA ALA A 74 12.84 10.72 10.97
C ALA A 74 12.35 11.57 12.18
N LYS A 75 11.40 12.49 11.97
CA LYS A 75 10.80 13.31 13.03
C LYS A 75 9.28 13.23 12.96
N GLY A 76 8.72 12.33 13.77
CA GLY A 76 7.28 12.12 13.89
C GLY A 76 6.55 13.27 14.60
N ARG A 77 5.24 13.36 14.37
CA ARG A 77 4.33 14.30 15.05
C ARG A 77 3.28 13.55 15.87
N GLN A 78 2.76 14.19 16.92
CA GLN A 78 1.64 13.65 17.70
C GLN A 78 0.47 13.31 16.78
N PHE A 79 -0.10 12.11 16.94
CA PHE A 79 -1.13 11.61 16.04
C PHE A 79 -2.14 10.71 16.74
N GLY A 80 -1.70 9.57 17.26
CA GLY A 80 -2.57 8.61 17.94
C GLY A 80 -1.98 8.15 19.26
N SER A 81 -2.57 7.09 19.80
CA SER A 81 -2.01 6.36 20.94
C SER A 81 -0.94 5.37 20.48
N LYS A 82 -0.17 4.80 21.40
CA LYS A 82 0.70 3.65 21.09
C LYS A 82 -0.14 2.43 20.72
N CYS A 83 0.44 1.50 19.97
CA CYS A 83 -0.15 0.20 19.69
C CYS A 83 0.74 -0.91 20.26
N SER A 84 0.15 -2.01 20.69
CA SER A 84 0.87 -3.17 21.25
C SER A 84 0.28 -4.49 20.78
N SER A 85 0.81 -5.61 21.27
CA SER A 85 0.31 -6.96 20.97
C SER A 85 -1.20 -7.03 21.17
N GLY A 86 -1.91 -7.58 20.19
CA GLY A 86 -3.37 -7.64 20.15
C GLY A 86 -4.04 -6.46 19.43
N ASP A 87 -3.35 -5.32 19.25
CA ASP A 87 -3.87 -4.21 18.47
C ASP A 87 -3.76 -4.47 16.96
N ARG A 88 -4.62 -3.77 16.21
CA ARG A 88 -4.65 -3.76 14.75
C ARG A 88 -4.50 -2.34 14.24
N ILE A 89 -3.52 -2.14 13.36
CA ILE A 89 -3.30 -0.86 12.66
C ILE A 89 -3.78 -1.01 11.23
N GLY A 90 -4.66 -0.13 10.78
CA GLY A 90 -5.07 -0.03 9.38
C GLY A 90 -4.48 1.20 8.71
N CYS A 91 -4.26 1.10 7.40
CA CYS A 91 -3.80 2.20 6.57
C CYS A 91 -4.50 2.16 5.21
N GLY A 92 -4.93 3.31 4.71
CA GLY A 92 -5.57 3.39 3.40
C GLY A 92 -5.49 4.77 2.77
N VAL A 93 -5.96 4.85 1.54
CA VAL A 93 -6.10 6.08 0.76
C VAL A 93 -7.59 6.29 0.50
N GLU A 94 -8.09 7.52 0.65
CA GLU A 94 -9.47 7.84 0.29
C GLU A 94 -9.72 7.55 -1.20
N ARG A 95 -10.82 6.87 -1.53
CA ARG A 95 -11.12 6.42 -2.90
C ARG A 95 -11.16 7.55 -3.93
N GLY A 96 -11.63 8.73 -3.52
CA GLY A 96 -11.70 9.92 -4.37
C GLY A 96 -10.34 10.58 -4.63
N SER A 97 -9.29 10.16 -3.94
CA SER A 97 -7.94 10.74 -4.05
C SER A 97 -7.00 9.97 -4.98
N PHE A 98 -7.49 8.88 -5.60
CA PHE A 98 -6.79 8.22 -6.69
C PHE A 98 -7.06 8.99 -7.99
N GLY A 99 -6.06 9.75 -8.47
CA GLY A 99 -6.09 10.48 -9.75
C GLY A 99 -5.74 11.96 -9.68
N ALA A 100 -5.74 12.57 -8.49
CA ALA A 100 -5.28 13.95 -8.29
C ALA A 100 -4.49 14.04 -6.99
N PRO A 101 -3.23 14.51 -7.02
CA PRO A 101 -2.48 14.74 -5.80
C PRO A 101 -3.04 15.95 -5.03
N PRO A 102 -2.96 15.95 -3.69
CA PRO A 102 -2.38 14.89 -2.85
C PRO A 102 -3.37 13.74 -2.57
N ALA A 103 -2.85 12.51 -2.51
CA ALA A 103 -3.58 11.35 -2.02
C ALA A 103 -3.89 11.52 -0.53
N GLN A 104 -5.17 11.45 -0.14
CA GLN A 104 -5.56 11.53 1.26
C GLN A 104 -5.35 10.17 1.92
N VAL A 105 -4.25 10.03 2.66
CA VAL A 105 -3.92 8.82 3.43
C VAL A 105 -4.55 8.92 4.81
N PHE A 106 -5.08 7.81 5.31
CA PHE A 106 -5.64 7.71 6.66
C PHE A 106 -5.17 6.45 7.38
N PHE A 107 -5.28 6.49 8.70
CA PHE A 107 -4.93 5.38 9.60
C PHE A 107 -6.07 5.05 10.55
N THR A 108 -6.14 3.77 10.92
CA THR A 108 -7.07 3.27 11.94
C THR A 108 -6.30 2.53 13.03
N LYS A 109 -6.87 2.51 14.23
CA LYS A 109 -6.49 1.61 15.32
C LYS A 109 -7.73 0.83 15.72
N ASN A 110 -7.66 -0.49 15.69
CA ASN A 110 -8.77 -1.39 16.06
C ASN A 110 -10.08 -1.03 15.34
N GLY A 111 -9.99 -0.72 14.04
CA GLY A 111 -11.12 -0.34 13.19
C GLY A 111 -11.60 1.11 13.36
N GLN A 112 -11.09 1.87 14.33
CA GLN A 112 -11.46 3.27 14.54
C GLN A 112 -10.46 4.21 13.87
N ARG A 113 -10.94 5.21 13.12
CA ARG A 113 -10.09 6.21 12.46
C ARG A 113 -9.34 7.05 13.49
N VAL A 114 -8.02 7.12 13.33
CA VAL A 114 -7.12 7.98 14.14
C VAL A 114 -6.95 9.34 13.49
N GLY A 115 -6.75 9.36 12.17
CA GLY A 115 -6.53 10.60 11.40
C GLY A 115 -5.88 10.32 10.04
N GLY A 116 -5.36 11.35 9.41
CA GLY A 116 -4.74 11.25 8.08
C GLY A 116 -3.94 12.48 7.66
N LEU A 117 -3.47 12.46 6.41
CA LEU A 117 -2.77 13.57 5.75
C LEU A 117 -2.77 13.38 4.23
N GLY A 118 -2.62 14.50 3.51
CA GLY A 118 -2.29 14.47 2.10
C GLY A 118 -0.83 14.06 1.88
N VAL A 119 -0.60 13.11 0.99
CA VAL A 119 0.73 12.65 0.57
C VAL A 119 0.84 12.82 -0.95
N PRO A 120 1.97 13.31 -1.48
CA PRO A 120 2.21 13.32 -2.92
C PRO A 120 2.01 11.91 -3.50
N LEU A 121 1.23 11.83 -4.57
CA LEU A 121 0.98 10.58 -5.28
C LEU A 121 1.74 10.62 -6.61
N SER A 122 2.83 9.86 -6.69
CA SER A 122 3.60 9.67 -7.92
C SER A 122 3.32 8.29 -8.49
N PRO A 123 3.31 8.11 -9.82
CA PRO A 123 3.28 6.78 -10.44
C PRO A 123 4.44 5.90 -9.93
N PRO A 124 4.25 4.58 -9.78
CA PRO A 124 3.00 3.83 -10.03
C PRO A 124 1.98 3.92 -8.88
N GLY A 125 2.31 4.59 -7.77
CA GLY A 125 1.43 4.79 -6.62
C GLY A 125 2.15 4.59 -5.29
N LEU A 126 1.35 4.31 -4.26
CA LEU A 126 1.79 4.10 -2.89
C LEU A 126 1.60 2.64 -2.47
N PHE A 127 2.65 2.03 -1.95
CA PHE A 127 2.71 0.61 -1.62
C PHE A 127 2.53 0.38 -0.11
N PRO A 128 1.67 -0.57 0.31
CA PRO A 128 1.64 -1.04 1.69
C PRO A 128 3.02 -1.45 2.18
N ALA A 129 3.43 -0.94 3.32
CA ALA A 129 4.71 -1.26 3.92
C ALA A 129 4.61 -1.46 5.43
N VAL A 130 5.43 -2.38 5.95
CA VAL A 130 5.58 -2.64 7.37
C VAL A 130 7.05 -2.74 7.73
N GLY A 131 7.50 -1.92 8.67
CA GLY A 131 8.83 -1.97 9.25
C GLY A 131 8.79 -2.63 10.64
N LEU A 132 9.74 -3.51 10.91
CA LEU A 132 10.02 -4.13 12.20
C LEU A 132 11.47 -3.80 12.58
N HIS A 133 11.71 -3.30 13.79
CA HIS A 133 12.98 -2.73 14.20
C HIS A 133 13.41 -3.16 15.62
N SER A 134 12.69 -4.09 16.26
CA SER A 134 13.16 -4.72 17.50
C SER A 134 12.96 -6.22 17.53
N LEU A 135 13.79 -6.85 18.36
CA LEU A 135 13.80 -8.31 18.49
C LEU A 135 12.45 -8.81 19.02
N GLY A 136 11.95 -9.88 18.41
CA GLY A 136 10.71 -10.53 18.80
C GLY A 136 9.44 -9.91 18.20
N GLU A 137 9.55 -8.81 17.43
CA GLU A 137 8.40 -8.25 16.74
C GLU A 137 7.83 -9.23 15.72
N GLU A 138 6.53 -9.47 15.81
CA GLU A 138 5.78 -10.32 14.90
C GLU A 138 4.46 -9.67 14.53
N VAL A 139 4.15 -9.68 13.24
CA VAL A 139 2.92 -9.11 12.70
C VAL A 139 2.23 -10.07 11.74
N ARG A 140 0.92 -9.88 11.58
CA ARG A 140 0.11 -10.51 10.53
C ARG A 140 -0.45 -9.45 9.61
N LEU A 141 -0.07 -9.52 8.33
CA LEU A 141 -0.57 -8.67 7.26
C LEU A 141 -1.92 -9.17 6.74
N HIS A 142 -2.87 -8.27 6.60
CA HIS A 142 -4.18 -8.47 5.97
C HIS A 142 -4.23 -7.58 4.74
N LEU A 143 -3.65 -8.07 3.65
CA LEU A 143 -3.67 -7.39 2.36
C LEU A 143 -4.97 -7.72 1.62
N PRO A 144 -5.44 -6.80 0.77
CA PRO A 144 -6.49 -7.11 -0.18
C PRO A 144 -6.09 -8.32 -1.06
N PRO A 145 -7.06 -9.12 -1.52
CA PRO A 145 -6.77 -10.21 -2.44
C PRO A 145 -6.04 -9.66 -3.67
N PRO A 146 -5.05 -10.38 -4.22
CA PRO A 146 -4.45 -9.99 -5.48
C PRO A 146 -5.57 -9.88 -6.52
N GLY A 147 -5.79 -8.67 -7.04
CA GLY A 147 -6.63 -8.48 -8.22
C GLY A 147 -6.15 -9.35 -9.39
N PRO A 148 -6.98 -9.54 -10.43
CA PRO A 148 -6.57 -10.28 -11.61
C PRO A 148 -5.22 -9.74 -12.13
N PRO A 149 -4.34 -10.61 -12.66
CA PRO A 149 -3.08 -10.15 -13.22
C PRO A 149 -3.37 -9.03 -14.23
N GLY A 150 -2.76 -7.87 -14.02
CA GLY A 150 -2.74 -6.83 -15.04
C GLY A 150 -2.05 -7.35 -16.30
N PRO A 151 -2.26 -6.70 -17.46
CA PRO A 151 -1.49 -7.02 -18.64
C PRO A 151 0.01 -6.96 -18.29
N PRO A 152 0.83 -7.87 -18.85
CA PRO A 152 2.26 -7.92 -18.55
C PRO A 152 2.88 -6.55 -18.86
N GLU A 153 3.47 -5.94 -17.84
CA GLU A 153 4.18 -4.67 -17.97
C GLU A 153 5.55 -4.93 -18.62
N ASP A 154 5.69 -4.36 -19.82
CA ASP A 154 6.90 -4.01 -20.58
C ASP A 154 7.61 -5.12 -21.41
N GLU A 155 7.39 -5.05 -22.73
CA GLU A 155 8.52 -4.83 -23.66
C GLU A 155 8.09 -3.87 -24.78
N GLY A 156 8.40 -2.59 -24.58
CA GLY A 156 8.81 -1.70 -25.67
C GLY A 156 7.72 -0.90 -26.39
N GLY A 157 7.86 0.43 -26.30
CA GLY A 157 7.42 1.33 -27.37
C GLY A 157 5.98 1.83 -27.25
N ALA A 158 5.86 3.15 -27.26
CA ALA A 158 4.60 3.88 -27.32
C ALA A 158 3.62 3.30 -28.35
N MET A 159 2.34 3.19 -27.99
CA MET A 159 1.23 3.43 -28.90
C MET A 159 0.05 4.02 -28.10
N LEU A 160 -0.11 5.34 -28.20
CA LEU A 160 -1.41 5.96 -28.02
C LEU A 160 -2.27 5.47 -29.18
N VAL A 161 -3.37 4.78 -28.89
CA VAL A 161 -4.44 4.59 -29.85
C VAL A 161 -5.60 5.43 -29.33
N ASP A 162 -5.66 6.67 -29.80
CA ASP A 162 -6.97 7.30 -29.93
C ASP A 162 -7.68 6.50 -31.03
N SER A 163 -8.88 6.01 -30.72
CA SER A 163 -9.85 5.60 -31.72
C SER A 163 -11.21 5.57 -31.03
N LEU A 164 -11.91 6.69 -31.13
CA LEU A 164 -13.36 6.75 -31.09
C LEU A 164 -13.92 5.87 -32.22
N GLU A 165 -14.34 4.65 -31.96
CA GLU A 165 -15.35 3.96 -32.77
C GLU A 165 -16.20 3.05 -31.88
N GLU A 166 -17.29 3.62 -31.34
CA GLU A 166 -18.47 2.84 -30.98
C GLU A 166 -19.15 2.37 -32.28
N GLU A 167 -19.72 1.17 -32.20
CA GLU A 167 -20.82 0.66 -33.03
C GLU A 167 -20.47 -0.15 -34.29
N TRP A 168 -20.17 -1.45 -34.10
CA TRP A 168 -20.55 -2.51 -35.05
C TRP A 168 -21.11 -3.74 -34.34
N GLY A 169 -22.21 -3.53 -33.60
CA GLY A 169 -23.07 -4.62 -33.16
C GLY A 169 -24.11 -4.96 -34.21
N ARG A 170 -23.76 -5.74 -35.25
CA ARG A 170 -24.75 -6.47 -36.07
C ARG A 170 -24.19 -7.83 -36.51
N LEU A 171 -24.55 -8.86 -35.73
CA LEU A 171 -24.70 -10.23 -36.24
C LEU A 171 -25.48 -10.19 -37.56
N HIS A 172 -25.15 -11.06 -38.53
CA HIS A 172 -26.12 -11.95 -39.19
C HIS A 172 -25.40 -13.01 -40.06
N ASP A 173 -25.74 -14.27 -39.78
CA ASP A 173 -25.88 -15.43 -40.66
C ASP A 173 -24.85 -15.72 -41.77
N VAL A 174 -23.98 -16.70 -41.50
CA VAL A 174 -23.28 -17.44 -42.57
C VAL A 174 -24.06 -18.71 -42.90
N ARG A 175 -24.71 -18.72 -44.07
CA ARG A 175 -25.24 -19.91 -44.74
C ARG A 175 -24.12 -20.54 -45.57
N LEU A 176 -23.83 -21.82 -45.33
CA LEU A 176 -22.91 -22.61 -46.17
C LEU A 176 -23.65 -23.17 -47.40
N CYS A 177 -23.13 -22.91 -48.60
CA CYS A 177 -23.39 -23.71 -49.78
C CYS A 177 -22.06 -24.09 -50.44
N GLY A 178 -21.65 -25.36 -50.26
CA GLY A 178 -20.59 -25.97 -51.06
C GLY A 178 -21.16 -26.44 -52.40
N SER A 179 -20.34 -26.36 -53.45
CA SER A 179 -20.56 -27.10 -54.69
C SER A 179 -19.40 -28.08 -54.85
N VAL A 180 -19.75 -29.30 -55.29
CA VAL A 180 -18.92 -30.49 -55.51
C VAL A 180 -17.70 -30.30 -56.41
#